data_AF-M5BFP2-F1
#
_entry.id   AF-M5BFP2-F1
#
_cell.length_a   1.000
_cell.length_b   1.000
_cell.length_c   1.000
_cell.angle_alpha   90.00
_cell.angle_beta   90.00
_cell.angle_gamma   90.00
#
_symmetry.space_group_name_H-M   'P 1'
#
loop_
_entity.id
_entity.type
_entity.pdbx_description
1 polymer ?
#
loop_
_entity_poly.entity_id
_entity_poly.type
_entity_poly.pdbx_seq_one_letter_code
_entity_poly.pdbx_strand_id
1 'polypeptide(L)'
;CLGSQYAGWSISEQESGFFALGSGPARALSRVEPLYQDLGYVDHCNKASLVIEGDKAPPASVARTIAAACGVQPSDLTILYAPTGSLAGTVQIAARVLEVALHRHTSCTSRSSTSRMASALPPSRRPSRTS
;
A
#
# COMPACT_ATOMS: atom_id res chain seq x y z
N CYS A 1 -3.16 -5.48 6.87
CA CYS A 1 -2.64 -5.77 5.52
C CYS A 1 -2.00 -4.54 4.87
N LEU A 2 -2.76 -3.44 4.70
CA LEU A 2 -2.28 -2.21 4.02
C LEU A 2 -1.00 -1.58 4.60
N GLY A 3 -0.82 -1.59 5.91
CA GLY A 3 0.36 -1.01 6.58
C GLY A 3 1.61 -1.90 6.58
N SER A 4 1.59 -3.09 5.97
CA SER A 4 2.75 -3.99 5.94
C SER A 4 2.80 -4.80 4.65
N GLN A 5 1.82 -5.66 4.34
CA GLN A 5 1.86 -6.54 3.17
C GLN A 5 1.77 -5.81 1.81
N TYR A 6 1.05 -4.69 1.76
CA TYR A 6 0.90 -3.95 0.51
C TYR A 6 2.29 -3.52 -0.03
N ALA A 7 2.56 -3.80 -1.30
CA ALA A 7 3.82 -3.40 -1.95
C ALA A 7 3.69 -1.98 -2.51
N GLY A 8 3.55 -1.01 -1.60
CA GLY A 8 3.29 0.38 -1.95
C GLY A 8 4.53 1.28 -2.00
N TRP A 9 5.67 0.81 -1.49
CA TRP A 9 6.89 1.60 -1.48
C TRP A 9 7.67 1.40 -2.79
N SER A 10 7.63 2.41 -3.67
CA SER A 10 8.47 2.45 -4.87
C SER A 10 9.90 2.87 -4.50
N ILE A 11 10.87 1.99 -4.76
CA ILE A 11 12.29 2.23 -4.46
C ILE A 11 13.04 2.27 -5.79
N SER A 12 13.59 3.44 -6.12
CA SER A 12 14.32 3.68 -7.37
C SER A 12 15.63 4.41 -7.14
N GLU A 13 16.71 3.95 -7.76
CA GLU A 13 18.01 4.62 -7.77
C GLU A 13 18.55 4.69 -9.20
N GLN A 14 18.78 5.92 -9.68
CA GLN A 14 19.17 6.18 -11.08
C GLN A 14 20.59 5.72 -11.39
N GLU A 15 21.52 5.87 -10.44
CA GLU A 15 22.94 5.56 -10.60
C GLU A 15 23.20 4.06 -10.83
N SER A 16 22.46 3.20 -10.12
CA SER A 16 22.53 1.75 -10.25
C SER A 16 21.49 1.16 -11.22
N GLY A 17 20.55 1.99 -11.70
CA GLY A 17 19.39 1.53 -12.46
C GLY A 17 18.47 0.60 -11.67
N PHE A 18 18.51 0.66 -10.34
CA PHE A 18 17.72 -0.21 -9.47
C PHE A 18 16.28 0.32 -9.38
N PHE A 19 15.31 -0.56 -9.62
CA PHE A 19 13.90 -0.29 -9.40
C PHE A 19 13.25 -1.52 -8.81
N ALA A 20 12.53 -1.34 -7.70
CA ALA A 20 11.77 -2.42 -7.12
C ALA A 20 10.62 -1.91 -6.23
N LEU A 21 9.64 -2.79 -6.01
CA LEU A 21 8.53 -2.54 -5.10
C LEU A 21 8.82 -3.18 -3.75
N GLY A 22 8.75 -2.36 -2.71
CA GLY A 22 8.93 -2.74 -1.31
C GLY A 22 7.59 -3.00 -0.62
N SER A 23 7.53 -4.11 0.12
CA SER A 23 6.50 -4.46 1.09
C SER A 23 7.15 -4.76 2.45
N GLY A 24 6.35 -4.85 3.50
CA GLY A 24 6.79 -5.25 4.84
C GLY A 24 6.68 -4.15 5.90
N PRO A 25 7.01 -4.49 7.16
CA PRO A 25 6.86 -3.61 8.32
C PRO A 25 7.72 -2.34 8.26
N ALA A 26 8.83 -2.34 7.51
CA ALA A 26 9.66 -1.16 7.29
C ALA A 26 8.86 0.03 6.70
N ARG A 27 7.77 -0.23 5.98
CA ARG A 27 6.89 0.82 5.43
C ARG A 27 6.20 1.63 6.53
N ALA A 28 5.86 1.00 7.66
CA ALA A 28 5.23 1.68 8.80
C ALA A 28 6.22 2.52 9.63
N LEU A 29 7.52 2.25 9.49
CA LEU A 29 8.59 3.10 10.03
C LEU A 29 8.84 4.31 9.11
N SER A 30 9.01 4.06 7.80
CA SER A 30 9.38 5.10 6.85
C SER A 30 8.25 6.07 6.53
N ARG A 31 7.00 5.57 6.42
CA ARG A 31 5.79 6.36 6.15
C ARG A 31 5.92 7.30 4.95
N VAL A 32 6.70 6.90 3.96
CA VAL A 32 6.93 7.66 2.71
C VAL A 32 5.67 7.77 1.84
N GLU A 33 4.68 6.91 2.10
CA GLU A 33 3.42 6.86 1.37
C GLU A 33 2.32 7.69 2.06
N PRO A 34 1.47 8.41 1.30
CA PRO A 34 0.31 9.13 1.85
C PRO A 34 -0.64 8.25 2.66
N LEU A 35 -0.70 6.95 2.33
CA LEU A 35 -1.50 5.94 3.02
C LEU A 35 -1.32 5.96 4.55
N TYR A 36 -0.12 6.24 5.05
CA TYR A 36 0.12 6.25 6.50
C TYR A 36 -0.47 7.47 7.21
N GLN A 37 -0.77 8.55 6.48
CA GLN A 37 -1.52 9.69 7.02
C GLN A 37 -2.99 9.30 7.22
N ASP A 38 -3.59 8.62 6.23
CA ASP A 38 -4.98 8.15 6.30
C ASP A 38 -5.17 7.05 7.35
N LEU A 39 -4.16 6.19 7.56
CA LEU A 39 -4.19 5.12 8.55
C LEU A 39 -3.96 5.62 9.98
N GLY A 40 -3.36 6.80 10.17
CA GLY A 40 -2.98 7.33 11.49
C GLY A 40 -2.05 6.40 12.28
N TYR A 41 -1.29 5.53 11.59
CA TYR A 41 -0.50 4.47 12.20
C TYR A 41 0.99 4.72 12.03
N VAL A 42 1.74 4.51 13.11
CA VAL A 42 3.19 4.67 13.16
C VAL A 42 3.76 3.51 13.95
N ASP A 43 4.80 2.88 13.41
CA ASP A 43 5.57 1.89 14.16
C ASP A 43 6.78 2.55 14.84
N HIS A 44 7.19 1.99 15.97
CA HIS A 44 8.31 2.46 16.77
C HIS A 44 9.24 1.30 17.06
N CYS A 45 10.19 1.07 16.16
CA CYS A 45 11.17 0.00 16.26
C CYS A 45 12.54 0.47 15.77
N ASN A 46 13.60 -0.04 16.41
CA ASN A 46 14.99 0.23 16.01
C ASN A 46 15.48 -0.72 14.92
N LYS A 47 14.65 -1.67 14.49
CA LYS A 47 14.93 -2.67 13.47
C LYS A 47 13.90 -2.54 12.35
N ALA A 48 14.35 -2.65 11.11
CA ALA A 48 13.49 -2.59 9.94
C ALA A 48 13.58 -3.89 9.15
N SER A 49 12.43 -4.38 8.67
CA SER A 49 12.37 -5.52 7.75
C SER A 49 11.56 -5.15 6.51
N LEU A 50 12.17 -5.31 5.34
CA LEU A 50 11.58 -4.98 4.06
C LEU A 50 11.70 -6.19 3.12
N VAL A 51 10.66 -6.44 2.34
CA VAL A 51 10.63 -7.42 1.28
C VAL A 51 10.58 -6.68 -0.05
N ILE A 52 11.53 -6.95 -0.93
CA ILE A 52 11.63 -6.34 -2.25
C ILE A 52 11.37 -7.40 -3.33
N GLU A 53 10.52 -7.06 -4.29
CA GLU A 53 10.33 -7.88 -5.48
C GLU A 53 11.44 -7.57 -6.49
N GLY A 54 12.37 -8.51 -6.68
CA GLY A 54 13.54 -8.31 -7.54
C GLY A 54 14.47 -9.52 -7.61
N ASP A 55 15.12 -9.68 -8.76
CA ASP A 55 15.94 -10.85 -9.07
C ASP A 55 17.37 -10.76 -8.51
N LYS A 56 17.73 -9.60 -7.97
CA LYS A 56 19.07 -9.28 -7.49
C LYS A 56 19.00 -8.60 -6.13
N ALA A 57 20.06 -8.79 -5.34
CA ALA A 57 20.23 -8.06 -4.10
C ALA A 57 20.24 -6.54 -4.37
N PRO A 58 19.61 -5.74 -3.49
CA PRO A 58 19.68 -4.29 -3.62
C PRO A 58 21.14 -3.81 -3.45
N PRO A 59 21.59 -2.83 -4.25
CA PRO A 59 22.88 -2.19 -4.04
C PRO A 59 23.02 -1.61 -2.63
N ALA A 60 24.25 -1.52 -2.14
CA ALA A 60 24.53 -0.98 -0.81
C ALA A 60 24.08 0.49 -0.64
N SER A 61 24.09 1.27 -1.73
CA SER A 61 23.54 2.63 -1.79
C SER A 61 22.03 2.64 -1.50
N VAL A 62 21.27 1.79 -2.20
CA VAL A 62 19.83 1.61 -1.98
C VAL A 62 19.53 1.18 -0.53
N ALA A 63 20.29 0.23 0.01
CA ALA A 63 20.10 -0.23 1.38
C ALA A 63 20.30 0.90 2.42
N ARG A 64 21.28 1.79 2.21
CA ARG A 64 21.49 2.97 3.07
C ARG A 64 20.32 3.95 2.98
N THR A 65 19.79 4.18 1.78
CA THR A 65 18.61 5.04 1.57
C THR A 65 17.38 4.49 2.29
N ILE A 66 17.16 3.17 2.22
CA ILE A 66 16.05 2.50 2.94
C ILE A 66 16.22 2.63 4.45
N ALA A 67 17.42 2.38 4.98
CA ALA A 67 17.70 2.49 6.41
C ALA A 67 17.46 3.91 6.92
N ALA A 68 17.96 4.91 6.19
CA ALA A 68 17.76 6.33 6.51
C ALA A 68 16.27 6.71 6.49
N ALA A 69 15.53 6.25 5.49
CA ALA A 69 14.08 6.48 5.41
C ALA A 69 13.32 5.86 6.59
N CYS A 70 13.77 4.70 7.11
CA CYS A 70 13.18 4.06 8.27
C CYS A 70 13.68 4.61 9.62
N GLY A 71 14.69 5.49 9.62
CA GLY A 71 15.31 6.02 10.84
C GLY A 71 16.10 4.97 11.64
N VAL A 72 16.61 3.92 10.99
CA VAL A 72 17.39 2.84 11.63
C VAL A 72 18.82 2.79 11.11
N GLN A 73 19.71 2.12 11.85
CA GLN A 73 21.07 1.86 11.38
C GLN A 73 21.05 0.82 10.25
N PRO A 74 21.97 0.90 9.26
CA PRO A 74 22.05 -0.11 8.20
C PRO A 74 22.28 -1.54 8.71
N SER A 75 22.90 -1.69 9.89
CA SER A 75 23.09 -2.99 10.57
C SER A 75 21.79 -3.59 11.11
N ASP A 76 20.76 -2.77 11.33
CA ASP A 76 19.46 -3.17 11.86
C ASP A 76 18.39 -3.25 10.75
N LEU A 77 18.79 -3.07 9.49
CA LEU A 77 17.95 -3.26 8.32
C LEU A 77 18.13 -4.68 7.75
N THR A 78 17.04 -5.43 7.69
CA THR A 78 16.97 -6.71 6.99
C THR A 78 16.15 -6.55 5.71
N ILE A 79 16.76 -6.88 4.57
CA ILE A 79 16.07 -6.90 3.27
C ILE A 79 15.98 -8.33 2.75
N LEU A 80 14.76 -8.79 2.54
CA LEU A 80 14.45 -10.02 1.82
C LEU A 80 14.20 -9.64 0.36
N TYR A 81 14.82 -10.32 -0.59
CA TYR A 81 14.53 -10.14 -2.01
C TYR A 81 14.24 -11.49 -2.64
N ALA A 82 13.25 -11.54 -3.53
CA ALA A 82 12.88 -12.76 -4.22
C ALA A 82 12.53 -12.44 -5.68
N PRO A 83 13.05 -13.22 -6.66
CA PRO A 83 12.60 -13.14 -8.04
C PRO A 83 11.15 -13.58 -8.13
N THR A 84 10.38 -12.86 -8.95
CA THR A 84 8.94 -13.06 -9.15
C THR A 84 8.59 -14.45 -9.69
N GLY A 85 9.56 -15.17 -10.25
CA GLY A 85 9.44 -16.55 -10.75
C GLY A 85 9.82 -17.67 -9.77
N SER A 86 10.04 -17.39 -8.48
CA SER A 86 10.40 -18.39 -7.47
C SER A 86 9.21 -18.92 -6.65
N LEU A 87 9.36 -20.08 -6.01
CA LEU A 87 8.41 -20.68 -5.07
C LEU A 87 8.01 -19.71 -3.93
N ALA A 88 8.90 -18.79 -3.54
CA ALA A 88 8.62 -17.74 -2.57
C ALA A 88 7.69 -16.65 -3.15
N GLY A 89 7.83 -16.31 -4.44
CA GLY A 89 6.91 -15.44 -5.16
C GLY A 89 5.49 -16.00 -5.21
N THR A 90 5.32 -17.31 -5.41
CA THR A 90 4.00 -17.95 -5.40
C THR A 90 3.32 -17.92 -4.03
N VAL A 91 4.06 -18.04 -2.92
CA VAL A 91 3.50 -17.87 -1.56
C VAL A 91 3.12 -16.42 -1.30
N GLN A 92 3.94 -15.46 -1.75
CA GLN A 92 3.66 -14.03 -1.62
C GLN A 92 2.41 -13.62 -2.43
N ILE A 93 2.22 -14.21 -3.62
CA ILE A 93 1.02 -14.03 -4.45
C ILE A 93 -0.21 -14.71 -3.83
N ALA A 94 -0.07 -15.91 -3.25
CA ALA A 94 -1.17 -16.60 -2.56
C ALA A 94 -1.67 -15.81 -1.33
N ALA A 95 -0.77 -15.12 -0.61
CA ALA A 95 -1.15 -14.23 0.49
C ALA A 95 -1.94 -12.99 0.01
N ARG A 96 -1.65 -12.48 -1.20
CA ARG A 96 -2.40 -11.35 -1.80
C ARG A 96 -3.85 -11.71 -2.18
N VAL A 97 -4.19 -12.98 -2.37
CA VAL A 97 -5.59 -13.40 -2.65
C VAL A 97 -6.50 -13.09 -1.45
N LEU A 98 -5.98 -13.18 -0.22
CA LEU A 98 -6.71 -12.81 1.00
C LEU A 98 -6.84 -11.28 1.14
N GLU A 99 -5.82 -10.52 0.72
CA GLU A 99 -5.79 -9.06 0.73
C GLU A 99 -6.81 -8.44 -0.26
N VAL A 100 -6.93 -9.00 -1.46
CA VAL A 100 -7.90 -8.53 -2.47
C VAL A 100 -9.34 -8.73 -2.02
N ALA A 101 -9.64 -9.83 -1.31
CA ALA A 101 -10.97 -10.05 -0.73
C ALA A 101 -11.32 -9.00 0.33
N LEU A 102 -10.36 -8.64 1.19
CA LEU A 102 -10.51 -7.59 2.20
C LEU A 102 -10.61 -6.19 1.59
N HIS A 103 -9.84 -5.86 0.55
CA HIS A 103 -9.92 -4.58 -0.14
C HIS A 103 -11.26 -4.40 -0.89
N ARG A 104 -11.80 -5.47 -1.50
CA ARG A 104 -13.14 -5.42 -2.10
C ARG A 104 -14.24 -5.21 -1.06
N HIS A 105 -14.12 -5.80 0.13
CA HIS A 105 -15.08 -5.55 1.21
C HIS A 105 -15.01 -4.10 1.72
N THR A 106 -13.83 -3.56 2.03
CA THR A 106 -13.71 -2.19 2.55
C THR A 106 -14.11 -1.12 1.53
N SER A 107 -13.82 -1.32 0.24
CA SER A 107 -14.28 -0.42 -0.83
C SER A 107 -15.78 -0.52 -1.12
N CYS A 108 -16.40 -1.69 -0.97
CA CYS A 108 -17.86 -1.81 -1.04
C CYS A 108 -18.57 -1.27 0.21
N THR A 109 -18.02 -1.45 1.42
CA THR A 109 -18.64 -0.98 2.66
C THR A 109 -18.66 0.55 2.75
N SER A 110 -17.67 1.26 2.19
CA SER A 110 -17.72 2.74 2.15
C SER A 110 -18.75 3.27 1.13
N ARG A 111 -19.19 2.44 0.17
CA ARG A 111 -20.19 2.81 -0.84
C ARG A 111 -21.63 2.54 -0.39
N SER A 112 -21.85 1.73 0.65
CA SER A 112 -23.17 1.43 1.20
C SER A 112 -23.65 2.41 2.29
N SER A 113 -22.77 3.25 2.85
CA SER A 113 -23.13 4.14 3.97
C SER A 113 -23.72 5.49 3.55
N THR A 114 -23.83 5.79 2.26
CA THR A 114 -24.28 7.10 1.75
C THR A 114 -25.53 7.03 0.87
N SER A 115 -26.36 5.99 1.02
CA SER A 115 -27.74 6.05 0.50
C SER A 115 -28.65 6.62 1.58
N ARG A 116 -28.65 7.97 1.71
CA ARG A 116 -29.78 8.64 2.37
C ARG A 116 -31.01 8.39 1.51
N MET A 117 -32.04 7.83 2.13
CA MET A 117 -33.41 7.79 1.62
C MET A 117 -33.80 9.16 1.04
N ALA A 118 -33.90 9.25 -0.29
CA ALA A 118 -34.58 10.33 -0.97
C ALA A 118 -35.97 9.82 -1.36
N SER A 119 -36.98 10.15 -0.55
CA SER A 119 -38.39 9.99 -0.90
C SER A 119 -38.71 10.92 -2.06
N ALA A 120 -38.93 10.37 -3.25
CA ALA A 120 -39.38 11.12 -4.42
C ALA A 120 -40.92 11.16 -4.45
N LEU A 121 -41.51 12.28 -4.04
CA LEU A 121 -42.90 12.61 -4.34
C LEU A 121 -42.98 13.19 -5.78
N PRO A 122 -43.84 12.66 -6.66
CA PRO A 122 -43.97 13.17 -8.02
C PRO A 122 -44.71 14.53 -8.06
N PRO A 123 -44.28 15.50 -8.88
CA PRO A 123 -44.95 16.79 -8.98
C PRO A 123 -46.27 16.71 -9.77
N SER A 124 -47.35 17.23 -9.18
CA SER A 124 -48.64 17.39 -9.85
C SER A 124 -48.57 18.49 -10.93
N ARG A 125 -48.90 18.16 -12.19
CA ARG A 125 -49.08 19.13 -13.28
C ARG A 125 -50.27 20.06 -12.98
N ARG A 126 -50.09 21.38 -13.11
CA ARG A 126 -51.19 22.32 -13.40
C ARG A 126 -51.06 22.82 -14.85
N PRO A 127 -52.18 22.98 -15.57
CA PRO A 127 -52.16 23.32 -16.99
C PRO A 127 -51.90 24.81 -17.22
N SER A 128 -51.18 25.09 -18.32
CA SER A 128 -50.84 26.41 -18.86
C SER A 128 -52.08 27.16 -19.32
N ARG A 129 -52.18 28.43 -18.95
CA ARG A 129 -53.20 29.35 -19.47
C ARG A 129 -52.52 30.40 -20.35
N THR A 130 -52.96 30.44 -21.59
CA THR A 130 -52.60 31.34 -22.68
C THR A 130 -53.00 32.79 -22.38
N SER A 131 -52.20 33.75 -22.84
CA SER A 131 -52.69 34.93 -23.58
C SER A 131 -51.60 35.50 -24.47
#